data_AF-A0A2D6T1Q6-F1
#
_entry.id   AF-A0A2D6T1Q6-F1
#
_cell.length_a   1.000
_cell.length_b   1.000
_cell.length_c   1.000
_cell.angle_alpha   90.00
_cell.angle_beta   90.00
_cell.angle_gamma   90.00
#
_symmetry.space_group_name_H-M   'P 1'
#
loop_
_entity.id
_entity.type
_entity.pdbx_description
1 polymer ?
#
loop_
_entity_poly.entity_id
_entity_poly.type
_entity_poly.pdbx_seq_one_letter_code
_entity_poly.pdbx_strand_id
1 'polypeptide(L)'
;MSRLHQFSVDYVAEEDRLLLKVSTTDGQEIRAWLTRRYVRTIWQLIGKLLERHPEVQRQSDQATRQAIVTYQHDKAVKAADFSQPYQETEKVTVRPAGDEPILPITLKIKTKGNMHTLTLTPQEGKEVALSLDSDHLHSFAHLLVAAVKRAEWQLDLPIGDKSTTEHEAPEYLM
;
A
#
# COMPACT_ATOMS: atom_id res chain seq x y z
N MET A 1 -18.11 9.45 -6.79
CA MET A 1 -16.85 9.32 -6.04
C MET A 1 -15.85 8.65 -6.96
N SER A 2 -14.74 9.30 -7.22
CA SER A 2 -13.65 8.83 -8.08
C SER A 2 -13.14 7.48 -7.55
N ARG A 3 -13.11 6.46 -8.41
CA ARG A 3 -12.59 5.14 -8.05
C ARG A 3 -11.13 5.05 -8.48
N LEU A 4 -10.33 4.33 -7.72
CA LEU A 4 -8.98 4.01 -8.11
C LEU A 4 -9.02 3.16 -9.40
N HIS A 5 -8.17 3.51 -10.36
CA HIS A 5 -8.06 2.80 -11.64
C HIS A 5 -6.76 1.99 -11.68
N GLN A 6 -5.62 2.65 -11.45
CA GLN A 6 -4.31 2.01 -11.38
C GLN A 6 -3.45 2.74 -10.36
N PHE A 7 -2.52 2.04 -9.71
CA PHE A 7 -1.47 2.70 -8.95
C PHE A 7 -0.17 1.93 -9.04
N SER A 8 0.93 2.65 -8.92
CA SER A 8 2.30 2.12 -8.97
C SER A 8 3.16 2.74 -7.88
N VAL A 9 4.16 1.99 -7.46
CA VAL A 9 5.19 2.44 -6.53
C VAL A 9 6.54 2.07 -7.13
N ASP A 10 7.26 3.11 -7.56
CA ASP A 10 8.55 2.97 -8.23
C ASP A 10 9.67 3.51 -7.32
N TYR A 11 10.82 2.85 -7.28
CA TYR A 11 12.00 3.38 -6.58
C TYR A 11 12.79 4.29 -7.51
N VAL A 12 13.14 5.48 -7.03
CA VAL A 12 14.01 6.44 -7.69
C VAL A 12 15.32 6.51 -6.92
N ALA A 13 16.37 5.94 -7.51
CA ALA A 13 17.65 5.71 -6.84
C ALA A 13 18.41 7.01 -6.56
N GLU A 14 18.33 7.98 -7.49
CA GLU A 14 19.01 9.27 -7.41
C GLU A 14 18.57 10.08 -6.19
N GLU A 15 17.30 9.93 -5.80
CA GLU A 15 16.67 10.68 -4.72
C GLU A 15 16.48 9.86 -3.43
N ASP A 16 16.84 8.58 -3.46
CA ASP A 16 16.55 7.56 -2.43
C ASP A 16 15.09 7.63 -1.92
N ARG A 17 14.14 7.66 -2.85
CA ARG A 17 12.70 7.85 -2.57
C ARG A 17 11.85 6.95 -3.45
N LEU A 18 10.65 6.61 -2.96
CA LEU A 18 9.63 5.96 -3.80
C LEU A 18 8.70 7.02 -4.41
N LEU A 19 8.33 6.83 -5.68
CA LEU A 19 7.29 7.59 -6.35
C LEU A 19 5.99 6.78 -6.35
N LEU A 20 4.98 7.25 -5.63
CA LEU A 20 3.61 6.77 -5.72
C LEU A 20 2.90 7.52 -6.84
N LYS A 21 2.35 6.78 -7.80
CA LYS A 21 1.44 7.30 -8.83
C LYS A 21 0.10 6.59 -8.70
N VAL A 22 -1.00 7.34 -8.68
CA VAL A 22 -2.35 6.81 -8.62
C VAL A 22 -3.20 7.50 -9.67
N SER A 23 -3.74 6.72 -10.60
CA SER A 23 -4.76 7.18 -11.53
C SER A 23 -6.16 6.77 -11.04
N THR A 24 -7.13 7.64 -11.29
CA THR A 24 -8.53 7.40 -10.96
C THR A 24 -9.36 7.29 -12.23
N THR A 25 -10.53 6.65 -12.13
CA THR A 25 -11.42 6.42 -13.28
C THR A 25 -11.98 7.70 -13.90
N ASP A 26 -11.95 8.82 -13.16
CA ASP A 26 -12.34 10.16 -13.62
C ASP A 26 -11.17 10.96 -14.21
N GLY A 27 -10.04 10.31 -14.49
CA GLY A 27 -8.90 10.93 -15.17
C GLY A 27 -8.07 11.86 -14.28
N GLN A 28 -8.12 11.69 -12.97
CA GLN A 28 -7.19 12.37 -12.07
C GLN A 28 -5.94 11.53 -11.87
N GLU A 29 -4.81 12.21 -11.74
CA GLU A 29 -3.57 11.58 -11.34
C GLU A 29 -2.99 12.25 -10.10
N ILE A 30 -2.67 11.41 -9.11
CA ILE A 30 -2.02 11.81 -7.87
C ILE A 30 -0.60 11.27 -7.90
N ARG A 31 0.37 12.15 -7.68
CA ARG A 31 1.80 11.81 -7.59
C ARG A 31 2.32 12.24 -6.22
N ALA A 32 2.99 11.33 -5.52
CA ALA A 32 3.55 11.62 -4.19
C ALA A 32 4.90 10.92 -3.96
N TRP A 33 5.85 11.64 -3.40
CA TRP A 33 7.11 11.08 -2.93
C TRP A 33 6.92 10.41 -1.57
N LEU A 34 7.40 9.18 -1.43
CA LEU A 34 7.45 8.47 -0.15
C LEU A 34 8.91 8.30 0.26
N THR A 35 9.31 9.01 1.30
CA THR A 35 10.64 8.82 1.90
C THR A 35 10.69 7.53 2.71
N ARG A 36 11.89 6.99 2.93
CA ARG A 36 12.10 5.82 3.79
C ARG A 36 11.43 5.95 5.17
N ARG A 37 11.51 7.13 5.80
CA ARG A 37 10.84 7.40 7.09
C ARG A 37 9.32 7.35 6.95
N TYR A 38 8.78 7.99 5.91
CA TYR A 38 7.34 8.08 5.70
C TYR A 38 6.72 6.71 5.39
N VAL A 39 7.44 5.85 4.66
CA VAL A 39 7.01 4.47 4.40
C VAL A 39 6.87 3.67 5.70
N ARG A 40 7.77 3.82 6.68
CA ARG A 40 7.61 3.19 8.00
C ARG A 40 6.33 3.62 8.70
N THR A 41 5.99 4.91 8.63
CA THR A 41 4.76 5.46 9.20
C THR A 41 3.51 4.93 8.49
N ILE A 42 3.51 4.94 7.15
CA ILE A 42 2.41 4.38 6.35
C ILE A 42 2.23 2.90 6.70
N TRP A 43 3.31 2.13 6.78
CA TRP A 43 3.26 0.69 7.04
C TRP A 43 2.55 0.34 8.34
N GLN A 44 2.91 1.02 9.43
CA GLN A 44 2.26 0.83 10.73
C GLN A 44 0.76 1.13 10.67
N LEU A 45 0.35 2.08 9.83
CA LEU A 45 -1.06 2.42 9.65
C LEU A 45 -1.78 1.39 8.78
N ILE A 46 -1.15 0.90 7.70
CA ILE A 46 -1.68 -0.19 6.88
C ILE A 46 -1.96 -1.42 7.73
N GLY A 47 -1.00 -1.86 8.56
CA GLY A 47 -1.20 -3.01 9.45
C GLY A 47 -2.43 -2.86 10.34
N LYS A 48 -2.60 -1.68 10.97
CA LYS A 48 -3.80 -1.38 11.79
C LYS A 48 -5.09 -1.38 10.99
N LEU A 49 -5.07 -1.01 9.71
CA LEU A 49 -6.25 -1.02 8.86
C LEU A 49 -6.63 -2.44 8.44
N LEU A 50 -5.64 -3.27 8.09
CA LEU A 50 -5.86 -4.69 7.77
C LEU A 50 -6.47 -5.44 8.97
N GLU A 51 -5.98 -5.18 10.18
CA GLU A 51 -6.53 -5.76 11.42
C GLU A 51 -7.94 -5.27 11.78
N ARG A 52 -8.38 -4.12 11.22
CA ARG A 52 -9.72 -3.59 11.44
C ARG A 52 -10.79 -4.24 10.56
N HIS A 53 -10.40 -5.12 9.64
CA HIS A 53 -11.37 -5.83 8.82
C HIS A 53 -12.34 -6.64 9.71
N PRO A 54 -13.67 -6.61 9.47
CA PRO A 54 -14.64 -7.24 10.38
C PRO A 54 -14.40 -8.72 10.64
N GLU A 55 -13.96 -9.48 9.63
CA GLU A 55 -13.65 -10.92 9.77
C GLU A 55 -12.47 -11.17 10.70
N VAL A 56 -11.48 -10.28 10.69
CA VAL A 56 -10.30 -10.33 11.57
C VAL A 56 -10.71 -9.95 12.99
N GLN A 57 -11.46 -8.86 13.16
CA GLN A 57 -11.90 -8.40 14.48
C GLN A 57 -12.79 -9.39 15.23
N ARG A 58 -13.53 -10.24 14.51
CA ARG A 58 -14.37 -11.30 15.11
C ARG A 58 -13.57 -12.41 15.77
N GLN A 59 -12.31 -12.62 15.37
CA GLN A 59 -11.47 -13.65 15.96
C GLN A 59 -10.84 -13.11 17.24
N SER A 60 -10.73 -13.95 18.27
CA SER A 60 -10.04 -13.61 19.53
C SER A 60 -8.57 -13.99 19.51
N ASP A 61 -8.19 -15.00 18.73
CA ASP A 61 -6.84 -15.53 18.67
C ASP A 61 -5.98 -14.83 17.60
N GLN A 62 -4.74 -14.51 17.96
CA GLN A 62 -3.85 -13.74 17.10
C GLN A 62 -3.43 -14.53 15.84
N ALA A 63 -3.25 -15.84 15.95
CA ALA A 63 -2.82 -16.68 14.83
C ALA A 63 -3.88 -16.74 13.72
N THR A 64 -5.16 -16.89 14.06
CA THR A 64 -6.25 -16.92 13.07
C THR A 64 -6.51 -15.54 12.49
N ARG A 65 -6.47 -14.47 13.31
CA ARG A 65 -6.48 -13.10 12.78
C ARG A 65 -5.44 -12.94 11.69
N GLN A 66 -4.27 -13.51 11.95
CA GLN A 66 -3.17 -13.38 11.05
C GLN A 66 -3.29 -14.19 9.77
N ALA A 67 -3.73 -15.44 9.89
CA ALA A 67 -4.02 -16.31 8.76
C ALA A 67 -5.07 -15.65 7.84
N ILE A 68 -6.09 -15.01 8.41
CA ILE A 68 -7.11 -14.28 7.64
C ILE A 68 -6.48 -13.11 6.86
N VAL A 69 -5.68 -12.25 7.51
CA VAL A 69 -5.03 -11.13 6.83
C VAL A 69 -4.13 -11.60 5.68
N THR A 70 -3.37 -12.67 5.90
CA THR A 70 -2.47 -13.25 4.89
C THR A 70 -3.28 -13.82 3.72
N TYR A 71 -4.34 -14.58 4.02
CA TYR A 71 -5.23 -15.14 3.01
C TYR A 71 -5.93 -14.05 2.17
N GLN A 72 -6.44 -13.00 2.81
CA GLN A 72 -7.04 -11.86 2.13
C GLN A 72 -6.02 -11.11 1.27
N HIS A 73 -4.79 -10.97 1.75
CA HIS A 73 -3.71 -10.38 0.98
C HIS A 73 -3.41 -11.19 -0.29
N ASP A 74 -3.19 -12.49 -0.16
CA ASP A 74 -2.90 -13.37 -1.29
C ASP A 74 -4.04 -13.35 -2.32
N LYS A 75 -5.29 -13.33 -1.85
CA LYS A 75 -6.47 -13.23 -2.72
C LYS A 75 -6.48 -11.91 -3.48
N ALA A 76 -6.27 -10.78 -2.80
CA ALA A 76 -6.27 -9.46 -3.42
C ALA A 76 -5.11 -9.33 -4.43
N VAL A 77 -3.92 -9.82 -4.08
CA VAL A 77 -2.73 -9.77 -4.96
C VAL A 77 -2.93 -10.62 -6.21
N LYS A 78 -3.53 -11.81 -6.09
CA LYS A 78 -3.82 -12.66 -7.26
C LYS A 78 -4.90 -12.09 -8.17
N ALA A 79 -5.86 -11.35 -7.60
CA ALA A 79 -6.91 -10.69 -8.35
C ALA A 79 -6.43 -9.41 -9.06
N ALA A 80 -5.40 -8.75 -8.51
CA ALA A 80 -4.80 -7.57 -9.08
C ALA A 80 -3.82 -7.93 -10.20
N ASP A 81 -3.96 -7.27 -11.35
CA ASP A 81 -3.00 -7.39 -12.45
C ASP A 81 -1.87 -6.38 -12.29
N PHE A 82 -0.78 -6.79 -11.63
CA PHE A 82 0.45 -6.00 -11.51
C PHE A 82 1.39 -6.14 -12.70
N SER A 83 1.05 -6.97 -13.70
CA SER A 83 1.89 -7.20 -14.88
C SER A 83 1.77 -6.08 -15.90
N GLN A 84 0.67 -5.31 -15.86
CA GLN A 84 0.50 -4.17 -16.73
C GLN A 84 1.32 -2.98 -16.24
N PRO A 85 2.19 -2.41 -17.09
CA PRO A 85 2.90 -1.19 -16.74
C PRO A 85 1.89 -0.08 -16.43
N TYR A 86 2.27 0.83 -15.53
CA TYR A 86 1.47 2.01 -15.27
C TYR A 86 1.28 2.78 -16.58
N GLN A 87 0.04 2.82 -17.06
CA GLN A 87 -0.25 3.54 -18.28
C GLN A 87 -0.35 5.01 -17.90
N GLU A 88 0.63 5.80 -18.35
CA GLU A 88 0.48 7.25 -18.43
C GLU A 88 -0.58 7.52 -19.50
N THR A 89 -1.84 7.34 -19.10
CA THR A 89 -2.95 7.38 -20.03
C THR A 89 -3.11 8.81 -20.54
N GLU A 90 -3.36 8.95 -21.85
CA GLU A 90 -3.86 10.19 -22.46
C GLU A 90 -5.17 10.72 -21.82
N LYS A 91 -5.75 9.94 -20.89
CA LYS A 91 -6.94 10.24 -20.09
C LYS A 91 -6.66 11.00 -18.79
N VAL A 92 -5.39 11.21 -18.41
CA VAL A 92 -5.09 12.09 -17.27
C VAL A 92 -5.41 13.52 -17.68
N THR A 93 -6.55 14.01 -17.22
CA THR A 93 -7.06 15.35 -17.54
C THR A 93 -6.75 16.36 -16.43
N VAL A 94 -6.53 15.89 -15.20
CA VAL A 94 -6.32 16.76 -14.04
C VAL A 94 -5.29 16.17 -13.09
N ARG A 95 -4.36 17.03 -12.63
CA ARG A 95 -3.49 16.73 -11.49
C ARG A 95 -3.89 17.62 -10.30
N PRO A 96 -4.61 17.10 -9.30
CA PRO A 96 -5.20 17.91 -8.24
C PRO A 96 -4.17 18.74 -7.44
N ALA A 97 -2.96 18.20 -7.31
CA ALA A 97 -1.86 18.81 -6.57
C ALA A 97 -0.87 19.63 -7.42
N GLY A 98 -1.09 19.69 -8.74
CA GLY A 98 -0.12 20.22 -9.69
C GLY A 98 0.70 19.12 -10.37
N ASP A 99 1.60 19.54 -11.27
CA ASP A 99 2.40 18.62 -12.10
C ASP A 99 3.53 17.93 -11.34
N GLU A 100 4.05 18.60 -10.31
CA GLU A 100 5.10 18.07 -9.46
C GLU A 100 4.53 17.10 -8.40
N PRO A 101 5.19 15.95 -8.15
CA PRO A 101 4.79 15.07 -7.06
C PRO A 101 4.89 15.76 -5.70
N ILE A 102 3.86 15.64 -4.88
CA ILE A 102 3.88 16.22 -3.53
C ILE A 102 4.86 15.47 -2.63
N LEU A 103 5.45 16.18 -1.65
CA LEU A 103 6.21 15.57 -0.57
C LEU A 103 5.40 15.61 0.73
N PRO A 104 4.58 14.58 1.03
CA PRO A 104 3.75 14.56 2.21
C PRO A 104 4.58 14.41 3.49
N ILE A 105 4.23 15.21 4.50
CA ILE A 105 4.82 15.16 5.83
C ILE A 105 3.84 14.62 6.88
N THR A 106 2.54 14.67 6.58
CA THR A 106 1.46 14.17 7.45
C THR A 106 0.57 13.18 6.69
N LEU A 107 0.08 12.16 7.39
CA LEU A 107 -0.93 11.23 6.90
C LEU A 107 -2.11 11.24 7.86
N LYS A 108 -3.32 11.55 7.36
CA LYS A 108 -4.58 11.40 8.09
C LYS A 108 -5.38 10.27 7.47
N ILE A 109 -6.15 9.56 8.30
CA ILE A 109 -6.96 8.44 7.84
C ILE A 109 -8.39 8.63 8.31
N LYS A 110 -9.33 8.48 7.39
CA LYS A 110 -10.76 8.35 7.68
C LYS A 110 -11.23 6.99 7.15
N THR A 111 -12.00 6.27 7.95
CA THR A 111 -12.57 4.98 7.56
C THR A 111 -14.09 5.08 7.58
N LYS A 112 -14.75 4.61 6.52
CA LYS A 112 -16.21 4.52 6.41
C LYS A 112 -16.57 3.16 5.82
N GLY A 113 -16.99 2.23 6.68
CA GLY A 113 -17.18 0.84 6.28
C GLY A 113 -15.86 0.23 5.81
N ASN A 114 -15.84 -0.36 4.62
CA ASN A 114 -14.64 -0.95 4.01
C ASN A 114 -13.78 0.05 3.21
N MET A 115 -14.14 1.33 3.21
CA MET A 115 -13.42 2.37 2.46
C MET A 115 -12.52 3.15 3.41
N HIS A 116 -11.23 3.21 3.08
CA HIS A 116 -10.20 3.94 3.82
C HIS A 116 -9.70 5.10 2.97
N THR A 117 -9.93 6.33 3.44
CA THR A 117 -9.41 7.53 2.81
C THR A 117 -8.12 7.96 3.52
N LEU A 118 -7.00 7.85 2.82
CA LEU A 118 -5.68 8.34 3.20
C LEU A 118 -5.51 9.77 2.67
N THR A 119 -5.40 10.75 3.55
CA THR A 119 -5.12 12.15 3.18
C THR A 119 -3.64 12.44 3.42
N LEU A 120 -2.92 12.69 2.33
CA LEU A 120 -1.51 13.02 2.29
C LEU A 120 -1.35 14.54 2.24
N THR A 121 -0.75 15.12 3.27
CA THR A 121 -0.61 16.58 3.40
C THR A 121 0.88 16.96 3.34
N PRO A 122 1.32 17.73 2.33
CA PRO A 122 2.67 18.30 2.27
C PRO A 122 2.83 19.47 3.24
N GLN A 123 4.06 19.97 3.40
CA GLN A 123 4.32 21.18 4.20
C GLN A 123 3.65 22.42 3.57
N GLU A 124 3.73 22.50 2.25
CA GLU A 124 3.16 23.56 1.43
C GLU A 124 2.47 22.95 0.21
N GLY A 125 1.43 23.60 -0.30
CA GLY A 125 0.64 23.12 -1.43
C GLY A 125 -0.64 22.39 -1.03
N LYS A 126 -1.26 21.72 -2.00
CA LYS A 126 -2.57 21.07 -1.82
C LYS A 126 -2.41 19.67 -1.25
N GLU A 127 -3.25 19.33 -0.28
CA GLU A 127 -3.39 17.93 0.15
C GLU A 127 -4.10 17.09 -0.91
N VAL A 128 -3.79 15.80 -0.93
CA VAL A 128 -4.43 14.82 -1.80
C VAL A 128 -5.05 13.70 -0.98
N ALA A 129 -6.17 13.17 -1.44
CA ALA A 129 -6.88 12.10 -0.78
C ALA A 129 -6.95 10.86 -1.68
N LEU A 130 -6.52 9.72 -1.14
CA LEU A 130 -6.56 8.41 -1.78
C LEU A 130 -7.61 7.56 -1.08
N SER A 131 -8.60 7.08 -1.81
CA SER A 131 -9.62 6.18 -1.26
C SER A 131 -9.34 4.76 -1.70
N LEU A 132 -9.09 3.88 -0.73
CA LEU A 132 -8.75 2.48 -0.92
C LEU A 132 -9.82 1.63 -0.23
N ASP A 133 -10.40 0.68 -0.95
CA ASP A 133 -11.10 -0.43 -0.29
C ASP A 133 -10.09 -1.47 0.23
N SER A 134 -10.59 -2.57 0.81
CA SER A 134 -9.73 -3.63 1.34
C SER A 134 -8.79 -4.23 0.28
N ASP A 135 -9.28 -4.51 -0.93
CA ASP A 135 -8.45 -5.12 -1.98
C ASP A 135 -7.36 -4.16 -2.46
N HIS A 136 -7.70 -2.88 -2.64
CA HIS A 136 -6.72 -1.84 -2.98
C HIS A 136 -5.70 -1.62 -1.85
N LEU A 137 -6.11 -1.74 -0.58
CA LEU A 137 -5.22 -1.61 0.57
C LEU A 137 -4.20 -2.76 0.63
N HIS A 138 -4.64 -4.01 0.41
CA HIS A 138 -3.73 -5.15 0.30
C HIS A 138 -2.78 -5.02 -0.88
N SER A 139 -3.29 -4.56 -2.03
CA SER A 139 -2.49 -4.31 -3.23
C SER A 139 -1.45 -3.20 -2.99
N PHE A 140 -1.79 -2.15 -2.25
CA PHE A 140 -0.84 -1.11 -1.83
C PHE A 140 0.21 -1.61 -0.86
N ALA A 141 -0.17 -2.47 0.09
CA ALA A 141 0.78 -3.14 0.95
C ALA A 141 1.79 -3.97 0.12
N HIS A 142 1.31 -4.73 -0.86
CA HIS A 142 2.15 -5.54 -1.75
C HIS A 142 3.17 -4.69 -2.52
N LEU A 143 2.70 -3.61 -3.16
CA LEU A 143 3.58 -2.72 -3.94
C LEU A 143 4.63 -2.03 -3.07
N LEU A 144 4.27 -1.62 -1.84
CA LEU A 144 5.23 -1.05 -0.90
C LEU A 144 6.31 -2.06 -0.52
N VAL A 145 5.95 -3.31 -0.20
CA VAL A 145 6.93 -4.37 0.11
C VAL A 145 7.87 -4.60 -1.07
N ALA A 146 7.32 -4.73 -2.28
CA ALA A 146 8.11 -4.92 -3.49
C ALA A 146 9.04 -3.73 -3.78
N ALA A 147 8.57 -2.50 -3.59
CA ALA A 147 9.35 -1.29 -3.80
C ALA A 147 10.46 -1.12 -2.76
N VAL A 148 10.18 -1.41 -1.48
CA VAL A 148 11.18 -1.38 -0.40
C VAL A 148 12.26 -2.44 -0.59
N LYS A 149 11.90 -3.62 -1.09
CA LYS A 149 12.89 -4.66 -1.44
C LYS A 149 13.81 -4.19 -2.56
N ARG A 150 13.26 -3.57 -3.62
CA ARG A 150 14.03 -2.99 -4.73
C ARG A 150 14.93 -1.83 -4.28
N ALA A 151 14.47 -1.04 -3.31
CA ALA A 151 15.23 0.07 -2.73
C ALA A 151 16.32 -0.36 -1.74
N GLU A 152 16.39 -1.66 -1.40
CA GLU A 152 17.34 -2.22 -0.43
C GLU A 152 17.34 -1.50 0.93
N TRP A 153 16.20 -0.90 1.31
CA TRP A 153 16.10 -0.11 2.54
C TRP A 153 16.17 -0.93 3.82
N GLN A 154 16.22 -2.26 3.71
CA GLN A 154 16.27 -3.19 4.85
C GLN A 154 15.16 -2.89 5.87
N LEU A 155 13.99 -2.44 5.37
CA LEU A 155 12.81 -2.26 6.21
C LEU A 155 12.06 -3.57 6.27
N ASP A 156 11.76 -3.97 7.49
CA ASP A 156 10.96 -5.14 7.74
C ASP A 156 9.47 -4.80 7.66
N LEU A 157 8.82 -5.27 6.59
CA LEU A 157 7.42 -4.99 6.28
C LEU A 157 6.61 -6.30 6.24
N PRO A 158 6.37 -6.97 7.39
CA PRO A 158 5.67 -8.25 7.42
C PRO A 158 4.19 -8.06 7.07
N ILE A 159 3.73 -8.77 6.04
CA ILE A 159 2.30 -8.86 5.71
C ILE A 159 1.77 -10.06 6.44
N GLY A 160 1.35 -9.78 7.65
CA GLY A 160 1.10 -10.82 8.58
C GLY A 160 2.31 -11.54 9.14
N ASP A 161 2.12 -12.14 10.31
CA ASP A 161 3.18 -12.72 11.13
C ASP A 161 4.16 -13.57 10.33
N LYS A 162 5.41 -13.43 10.74
CA LYS A 162 6.59 -14.07 10.16
C LYS A 162 6.75 -15.54 10.55
N SER A 163 5.71 -16.18 11.06
CA SER A 163 5.80 -17.50 11.69
C SER A 163 5.46 -18.67 10.78
N THR A 164 5.71 -18.57 9.46
CA THR A 164 5.63 -19.74 8.57
C THR A 164 6.66 -19.71 7.46
N THR A 165 7.95 -19.74 7.80
CA THR A 165 8.97 -20.31 6.89
C THR A 165 10.14 -20.94 7.64
N GLU A 166 9.86 -21.67 8.71
CA GLU A 166 10.75 -22.71 9.24
C GLU A 166 9.89 -23.90 9.60
N HIS A 167 9.33 -24.57 8.59
CA HIS A 167 8.90 -25.96 8.78
C HIS A 167 10.16 -26.80 8.71
N GLU A 168 10.55 -27.31 9.88
CA GLU A 168 11.57 -28.32 10.14
C GLU A 168 11.77 -29.25 8.94
N ALA A 169 12.97 -29.22 8.37
CA ALA A 169 13.42 -30.32 7.54
C ALA A 169 13.44 -31.56 8.45
N PRO A 170 12.80 -32.68 8.04
CA PRO A 170 12.78 -33.88 8.87
C PRO A 170 14.22 -34.35 9.07
N GLU A 171 14.53 -34.57 10.35
CA GLU A 171 15.71 -35.25 10.84
C GLU A 171 15.90 -36.56 10.04
N TYR A 172 16.86 -36.56 9.11
CA TYR A 172 17.23 -37.78 8.40
C TYR A 172 18.06 -38.62 9.36
N LEU A 173 17.42 -39.66 9.91
CA LEU A 173 18.08 -40.82 10.49
C LEU A 173 19.19 -41.32 9.56
N MET A 174 20.44 -41.23 10.02
CA MET A 174 21.52 -42.19 9.76
C MET A 174 22.40 -42.29 11.00
#